data_AF-A0A2E5PVE0-F1
#
_entry.id   AF-A0A2E5PVE0-F1
#
_cell.length_a   1.000
_cell.length_b   1.000
_cell.length_c   1.000
_cell.angle_alpha   90.00
_cell.angle_beta   90.00
_cell.angle_gamma   90.00
#
_symmetry.space_group_name_H-M   'P 1'
#
loop_
_entity.id
_entity.type
_entity.pdbx_description
1 polymer ?
#
loop_
_entity_poly.entity_id
_entity_poly.type
_entity_poly.pdbx_seq_one_letter_code
_entity_poly.pdbx_strand_id
1 'polypeptide(L)'
;MDDYQKSTMLPDDIQETFDRLIVNRRGEDPQSYMKTEAIVGHVSPQQWYRLDADCLTPIEEPGGLKTSPVEPETPPHVRCTGSWKAVETVESRQANILGGLGTLTLNASELNIPEAAPTPEFLAFYDASLVRVGDLLTFESDHNLPVTIINIGQTYVEDYLHVEGQGGGSFIEYHDRPHLHMPLDPKAHGHLLLGRSEGDDYLLSAFPIPFGHAIYTKPFALHADPYLVGRYLVIYSMTKNYSTVVFRTEAKEVIKVHIT
;
A
#
# COMPACT_ATOMS: atom_id res chain seq x y z
N MET A 1 -17.84 -6.10 -30.04
CA MET A 1 -16.91 -6.34 -28.92
C MET A 1 -15.55 -5.91 -29.43
N ASP A 2 -15.37 -4.61 -29.53
CA ASP A 2 -14.12 -3.98 -29.95
C ASP A 2 -14.01 -2.75 -29.06
N ASP A 3 -13.08 -2.79 -28.11
CA ASP A 3 -12.41 -1.63 -27.53
C ASP A 3 -11.39 -2.12 -26.50
N TYR A 4 -10.24 -2.55 -27.00
CA TYR A 4 -9.00 -2.64 -26.23
C TYR A 4 -7.91 -1.99 -27.08
N GLN A 5 -7.88 -0.65 -27.05
CA GLN A 5 -6.79 0.12 -27.64
C GLN A 5 -6.29 1.19 -26.67
N LYS A 6 -5.32 0.78 -25.86
CA LYS A 6 -4.02 1.44 -25.70
C LYS A 6 -3.06 0.38 -25.14
N SER A 7 -2.64 -0.56 -26.00
CA SER A 7 -1.46 -1.37 -25.68
C SER A 7 -0.24 -0.45 -25.83
N THR A 8 0.04 0.31 -24.78
CA THR A 8 1.41 0.81 -24.59
C THR A 8 2.19 -0.43 -24.19
N MET A 9 3.17 -0.81 -25.02
CA MET A 9 4.06 -1.91 -24.69
C MET A 9 4.72 -1.57 -23.34
N LEU A 10 4.52 -2.41 -22.32
CA LEU A 10 5.13 -2.20 -21.02
C LEU A 10 6.66 -2.31 -21.17
N PRO A 11 7.45 -1.56 -20.40
CA PRO A 11 8.90 -1.74 -20.35
C PRO A 11 9.31 -3.19 -20.03
N ASP A 12 10.47 -3.62 -20.53
CA ASP A 12 10.96 -5.00 -20.39
C ASP A 12 11.03 -5.46 -18.92
N ASP A 13 11.45 -4.57 -18.01
CA ASP A 13 11.53 -4.85 -16.56
C ASP A 13 10.16 -5.16 -15.93
N ILE A 14 9.09 -4.55 -16.44
CA ILE A 14 7.71 -4.84 -16.03
C ILE A 14 7.21 -6.11 -16.72
N GLN A 15 7.53 -6.33 -17.99
CA GLN A 15 7.12 -7.56 -18.71
C GLN A 15 7.70 -8.82 -18.06
N GLU A 16 8.97 -8.79 -17.66
CA GLU A 16 9.65 -9.90 -16.98
C GLU A 16 9.01 -10.28 -15.64
N THR A 17 8.32 -9.33 -15.01
CA THR A 17 7.67 -9.51 -13.70
C THR A 17 6.14 -9.56 -13.78
N PHE A 18 5.57 -9.51 -14.98
CA PHE A 18 4.13 -9.35 -15.22
C PHE A 18 3.28 -10.37 -14.46
N ASP A 19 3.56 -11.66 -14.59
CA ASP A 19 2.81 -12.73 -13.92
C ASP A 19 2.88 -12.64 -12.39
N ARG A 20 3.95 -12.03 -11.86
CA ARG A 20 4.15 -11.84 -10.43
C ARG A 20 3.41 -10.61 -9.93
N LEU A 21 3.09 -9.65 -10.79
CA LEU A 21 2.33 -8.44 -10.46
C LEU A 21 0.82 -8.70 -10.37
N ILE A 22 0.33 -9.84 -10.84
CA ILE A 22 -1.10 -10.17 -10.78
C ILE A 22 -1.45 -10.76 -9.42
N VAL A 23 -2.17 -9.97 -8.62
CA VAL A 23 -2.80 -10.42 -7.38
C VAL A 23 -4.17 -11.01 -7.71
N ASN A 24 -4.48 -12.18 -7.16
CA ASN A 24 -5.81 -12.80 -7.26
C ASN A 24 -6.09 -13.64 -6.01
N ARG A 25 -6.31 -12.96 -4.89
CA ARG A 25 -6.65 -13.56 -3.60
C ARG A 25 -8.17 -13.61 -3.46
N ARG A 26 -8.69 -14.74 -2.98
CA ARG A 26 -10.14 -14.97 -2.82
C ARG A 26 -10.40 -15.83 -1.59
N GLY A 27 -11.33 -15.38 -0.75
CA GLY A 27 -11.92 -16.17 0.32
C GLY A 27 -13.14 -16.95 -0.17
N GLU A 28 -13.89 -17.52 0.79
CA GLU A 28 -15.11 -18.26 0.49
C GLU A 28 -16.29 -17.34 0.13
N ASP A 29 -16.39 -16.18 0.79
CA ASP A 29 -17.39 -15.17 0.45
C ASP A 29 -17.08 -14.51 -0.91
N PRO A 30 -18.05 -14.34 -1.82
CA PRO A 30 -17.83 -13.67 -3.11
C PRO A 30 -17.32 -12.23 -3.04
N GLN A 31 -17.50 -11.53 -1.91
CA GLN A 31 -16.98 -10.21 -1.58
C GLN A 31 -15.64 -10.26 -0.82
N SER A 32 -15.09 -11.45 -0.60
CA SER A 32 -13.77 -11.64 -0.01
C SER A 32 -12.73 -11.80 -1.12
N TYR A 33 -12.17 -10.69 -1.59
CA TYR A 33 -11.13 -10.72 -2.61
C TYR A 33 -10.21 -9.51 -2.58
N MET A 34 -9.00 -9.70 -3.07
CA MET A 34 -8.12 -8.63 -3.51
C MET A 34 -7.54 -9.08 -4.86
N LYS A 35 -7.81 -8.31 -5.91
CA LYS A 35 -7.42 -8.71 -7.27
C LYS A 35 -6.89 -7.53 -8.08
N THR A 36 -5.90 -7.82 -8.93
CA THR A 36 -5.49 -6.94 -10.02
C THR A 36 -6.50 -7.08 -11.15
N GLU A 37 -7.19 -5.98 -11.49
CA GLU A 37 -8.10 -5.93 -12.64
C GLU A 37 -7.35 -5.63 -13.94
N ALA A 38 -6.35 -4.74 -13.87
CA ALA A 38 -5.57 -4.33 -15.03
C ALA A 38 -4.21 -3.76 -14.61
N ILE A 39 -3.24 -3.86 -15.51
CA ILE A 39 -2.05 -3.00 -15.51
C ILE A 39 -2.29 -1.95 -16.60
N VAL A 40 -2.47 -0.69 -16.20
CA VAL A 40 -2.93 0.40 -17.07
C VAL A 40 -1.81 1.28 -17.60
N GLY A 41 -0.58 1.08 -17.11
CA GLY A 41 0.60 1.79 -17.57
C GLY A 41 1.80 1.57 -16.66
N HIS A 42 2.73 2.51 -16.72
CA HIS A 42 3.88 2.57 -15.83
C HIS A 42 4.27 4.03 -15.58
N VAL A 43 5.02 4.26 -14.52
CA VAL A 43 5.79 5.48 -14.31
C VAL A 43 7.27 5.19 -14.41
N SER A 44 8.05 6.14 -14.93
CA SER A 44 9.48 6.01 -15.16
C SER A 44 10.28 6.85 -14.17
N PRO A 45 11.52 6.43 -13.83
CA PRO A 45 12.43 7.22 -13.02
C PRO A 45 12.62 8.63 -13.58
N GLN A 46 12.68 9.63 -12.69
CA GLN A 46 12.96 11.05 -13.01
C GLN A 46 11.93 11.74 -13.93
N GLN A 47 10.86 11.04 -14.33
CA GLN A 47 9.77 11.60 -15.11
C GLN A 47 8.75 12.28 -14.19
N TRP A 48 8.32 13.48 -14.59
CA TRP A 48 7.23 14.19 -13.93
C TRP A 48 5.87 13.71 -14.44
N TYR A 49 4.92 13.62 -13.52
CA TYR A 49 3.54 13.24 -13.82
C TYR A 49 2.58 14.26 -13.20
N ARG A 50 1.45 14.47 -13.86
CA ARG A 50 0.24 15.04 -13.24
C ARG A 50 -0.67 13.89 -12.80
N LEU A 51 -1.17 13.96 -11.57
CA LEU A 51 -2.21 13.05 -11.11
C LEU A 51 -3.55 13.46 -11.71
N ASP A 52 -4.09 12.66 -12.61
CA ASP A 52 -5.44 12.83 -13.16
C ASP A 52 -6.43 11.90 -12.43
N ALA A 53 -7.73 12.03 -12.71
CA ALA A 53 -8.79 11.35 -11.96
C ALA A 53 -8.71 9.80 -12.00
N ASP A 54 -8.05 9.24 -13.01
CA ASP A 54 -7.96 7.79 -13.25
C ASP A 54 -6.58 7.33 -13.75
N CYS A 55 -5.60 8.24 -13.85
CA CYS A 55 -4.29 7.93 -14.42
C CYS A 55 -3.20 8.92 -13.99
N LEU A 56 -1.96 8.62 -14.41
CA LEU A 56 -0.81 9.50 -14.26
C LEU A 56 -0.36 9.94 -15.65
N THR A 57 -0.47 11.24 -15.93
CA THR A 57 -0.12 11.79 -17.25
C THR A 57 1.31 12.31 -17.21
N PRO A 58 2.23 11.80 -18.05
CA PRO A 58 3.60 12.33 -18.11
C PRO A 58 3.60 13.77 -18.61
N ILE A 59 4.42 14.61 -17.99
CA ILE A 59 4.60 16.03 -18.34
C ILE A 59 6.07 16.39 -18.38
N GLU A 60 6.42 17.48 -19.06
CA GLU A 60 7.77 18.04 -18.93
C GLU A 60 8.01 18.56 -17.51
N GLU A 61 9.28 18.58 -17.08
CA GLU A 61 9.66 19.12 -15.78
C GLU A 61 9.12 20.55 -15.64
N PRO A 62 8.29 20.82 -14.60
CA PRO A 62 7.78 22.15 -14.38
C PRO A 62 8.91 23.02 -13.85
N GLY A 63 9.48 23.86 -14.72
CA GLY A 63 10.56 24.76 -14.35
C GLY A 63 10.21 25.62 -13.13
N GLY A 64 11.00 25.48 -12.05
CA GLY A 64 10.94 26.38 -10.89
C GLY A 64 9.86 26.07 -9.84
N LEU A 65 9.20 24.91 -9.87
CA LEU A 65 8.34 24.50 -8.76
C LEU A 65 9.20 24.11 -7.54
N LYS A 66 9.22 24.97 -6.52
CA LYS A 66 9.72 24.62 -5.19
C LYS A 66 8.53 24.28 -4.32
N THR A 67 8.35 23.01 -3.99
CA THR A 67 7.47 22.63 -2.89
C THR A 67 8.18 22.92 -1.58
N SER A 68 7.49 23.60 -0.66
CA SER A 68 7.98 23.72 0.71
C SER A 68 7.82 22.37 1.41
N PRO A 69 8.80 21.93 2.20
CA PRO A 69 8.63 20.74 3.01
C PRO A 69 7.48 20.95 3.99
N VAL A 70 6.62 19.94 4.12
CA VAL A 70 5.56 19.91 5.13
C VAL A 70 6.19 19.54 6.46
N GLU A 71 5.91 20.31 7.52
CA GLU A 71 6.36 19.98 8.87
C GLU A 71 5.44 18.87 9.44
N PRO A 72 6.00 17.73 9.87
CA PRO A 72 5.18 16.61 10.32
C PRO A 72 4.55 16.89 11.69
N GLU A 73 3.28 16.52 11.84
CA GLU A 73 2.55 16.52 13.11
C GLU A 73 2.18 15.10 13.51
N THR A 74 2.21 14.79 14.81
CA THR A 74 1.88 13.45 15.30
C THR A 74 0.37 13.18 15.20
N PRO A 75 -0.07 12.19 14.40
CA PRO A 75 -1.48 11.81 14.32
C PRO A 75 -1.92 11.01 15.56
N PRO A 76 -3.24 10.86 15.78
CA PRO A 76 -3.76 9.80 16.65
C PRO A 76 -3.18 8.46 16.20
N HIS A 77 -2.50 7.74 17.10
CA HIS A 77 -1.84 6.47 16.80
C HIS A 77 -1.97 5.52 17.98
N VAL A 78 -1.88 4.22 17.69
CA VAL A 78 -1.57 3.22 18.72
C VAL A 78 -0.06 3.04 18.78
N ARG A 79 0.48 2.93 19.98
CA ARG A 79 1.87 2.54 20.23
C ARG A 79 1.89 1.08 20.68
N CYS A 80 2.61 0.23 19.96
CA CYS A 80 2.83 -1.16 20.36
C CYS A 80 4.32 -1.47 20.37
N THR A 81 4.77 -2.19 21.40
CA THR A 81 6.15 -2.64 21.54
C THR A 81 6.26 -4.09 21.09
N GLY A 82 7.31 -4.43 20.33
CA GLY A 82 7.49 -5.79 19.86
C GLY A 82 8.80 -6.08 19.14
N SER A 83 8.96 -7.33 18.73
CA SER A 83 10.15 -7.84 18.06
C SER A 83 9.86 -8.15 16.60
N TRP A 84 10.58 -7.47 15.69
CA TRP A 84 10.52 -7.76 14.26
C TRP A 84 11.43 -8.94 13.92
N LYS A 85 10.84 -10.04 13.45
CA LYS A 85 11.58 -11.17 12.90
C LYS A 85 11.28 -11.27 11.41
N ALA A 86 12.19 -10.74 10.60
CA ALA A 86 12.15 -10.95 9.16
C ALA A 86 12.30 -12.46 8.84
N VAL A 87 11.63 -12.91 7.79
CA VAL A 87 11.95 -14.19 7.16
C VAL A 87 12.91 -13.90 6.02
N GLU A 88 14.08 -14.56 6.03
CA GLU A 88 14.99 -14.56 4.90
C GLU A 88 14.29 -15.27 3.74
N THR A 89 13.76 -14.47 2.79
CA THR A 89 13.22 -14.87 1.47
C THR A 89 12.72 -16.31 1.38
N VAL A 90 11.47 -16.53 1.75
CA VAL A 90 10.73 -17.76 1.41
C VAL A 90 9.84 -17.44 0.20
N GLU A 91 9.68 -18.36 -0.75
CA GLU A 91 8.73 -18.21 -1.85
C GLU A 91 7.28 -18.48 -1.38
N SER A 92 6.72 -17.69 -0.45
CA SER A 92 5.32 -17.84 -0.01
C SER A 92 4.43 -16.73 -0.58
N ARG A 93 3.55 -17.07 -1.54
CA ARG A 93 2.74 -16.09 -2.31
C ARG A 93 1.38 -15.77 -1.69
N GLN A 94 1.07 -16.27 -0.50
CA GLN A 94 -0.31 -16.25 0.00
C GLN A 94 -0.72 -14.90 0.61
N ALA A 95 0.19 -14.18 1.28
CA ALA A 95 -0.14 -12.94 1.99
C ALA A 95 0.41 -11.65 1.35
N ASN A 96 1.58 -11.68 0.71
CA ASN A 96 2.16 -10.53 0.00
C ASN A 96 2.74 -10.97 -1.36
N ILE A 97 2.91 -10.00 -2.26
CA ILE A 97 3.40 -10.26 -3.62
C ILE A 97 4.92 -10.52 -3.67
N LEU A 98 5.63 -10.12 -2.61
CA LEU A 98 7.09 -10.10 -2.51
C LEU A 98 7.67 -11.47 -2.11
N GLY A 99 6.90 -12.30 -1.39
CA GLY A 99 7.16 -13.71 -1.10
C GLY A 99 7.48 -14.02 0.37
N GLY A 100 8.23 -13.15 1.05
CA GLY A 100 8.67 -13.35 2.43
C GLY A 100 7.63 -12.90 3.45
N LEU A 101 7.26 -13.78 4.39
CA LEU A 101 6.33 -13.45 5.48
C LEU A 101 7.00 -13.70 6.83
N GLY A 102 7.56 -12.64 7.41
CA GLY A 102 8.10 -12.65 8.77
C GLY A 102 7.03 -12.50 9.84
N THR A 103 7.46 -12.26 11.07
CA THR A 103 6.57 -12.09 12.23
C THR A 103 6.97 -10.87 13.02
N LEU A 104 5.98 -10.02 13.34
CA LEU A 104 6.11 -8.99 14.35
C LEU A 104 5.37 -9.49 15.59
N THR A 105 6.14 -9.93 16.58
CA THR A 105 5.58 -10.37 17.86
C THR A 105 5.33 -9.15 18.72
N LEU A 106 4.07 -8.88 19.04
CA LEU A 106 3.67 -7.74 19.86
C LEU A 106 3.25 -8.19 21.26
N ASN A 107 3.51 -7.35 22.25
CA ASN A 107 2.98 -7.52 23.60
C ASN A 107 1.52 -7.01 23.68
N ALA A 108 0.65 -7.56 22.82
CA ALA A 108 -0.77 -7.24 22.75
C ALA A 108 -1.55 -8.44 22.18
N SER A 109 -2.76 -8.68 22.67
CA SER A 109 -3.70 -9.67 22.12
C SER A 109 -4.58 -9.10 20.99
N GLU A 110 -4.78 -7.79 21.01
CA GLU A 110 -5.58 -7.02 20.05
C GLU A 110 -4.93 -5.67 19.80
N LEU A 111 -5.17 -5.10 18.62
CA LEU A 111 -4.77 -3.74 18.29
C LEU A 111 -5.99 -2.93 17.88
N ASN A 112 -6.21 -1.83 18.58
CA ASN A 112 -7.19 -0.82 18.21
C ASN A 112 -6.40 0.33 17.56
N ILE A 113 -6.36 0.35 16.24
CA ILE A 113 -5.62 1.36 15.46
C ILE A 113 -6.58 2.52 15.20
N PRO A 114 -6.29 3.74 15.70
CA PRO A 114 -7.17 4.87 15.48
C PRO A 114 -7.19 5.31 14.02
N GLU A 115 -8.37 5.69 13.54
CA GLU A 115 -8.50 6.49 12.32
C GLU A 115 -7.90 7.89 12.55
N ALA A 116 -7.04 8.33 11.64
CA ALA A 116 -6.48 9.66 11.60
C ALA A 116 -6.96 10.41 10.35
N ALA A 117 -7.17 11.73 10.49
CA ALA A 117 -7.49 12.57 9.34
C ALA A 117 -6.31 12.56 8.34
N PRO A 118 -6.56 12.45 7.03
CA PRO A 118 -5.50 12.40 6.02
C PRO A 118 -4.96 13.80 5.70
N THR A 119 -4.43 14.51 6.69
CA THR A 119 -3.80 15.82 6.48
C THR A 119 -2.37 15.67 5.95
N PRO A 120 -1.83 16.65 5.21
CA PRO A 120 -0.44 16.62 4.78
C PRO A 120 0.55 16.41 5.93
N GLU A 121 0.32 17.04 7.07
CA GLU A 121 1.19 17.01 8.24
C GLU A 121 1.20 15.62 8.92
N PHE A 122 0.04 14.98 9.02
CA PHE A 122 -0.09 13.65 9.61
C PHE A 122 0.51 12.55 8.72
N LEU A 123 0.35 12.68 7.40
CA LEU A 123 0.98 11.75 6.46
C LEU A 123 2.50 11.94 6.42
N ALA A 124 2.98 13.19 6.50
CA ALA A 124 4.41 13.49 6.55
C ALA A 124 5.09 12.86 7.79
N PHE A 125 4.38 12.68 8.89
CA PHE A 125 4.89 11.97 10.08
C PHE A 125 5.30 10.52 9.79
N TYR A 126 4.69 9.90 8.77
CA TYR A 126 4.90 8.51 8.32
C TYR A 126 5.65 8.39 6.99
N ASP A 127 6.36 9.44 6.57
CA ASP A 127 7.02 9.49 5.25
C ASP A 127 6.05 9.27 4.07
N ALA A 128 4.81 9.73 4.22
CA ALA A 128 3.80 9.76 3.17
C ALA A 128 3.37 11.21 2.86
N SER A 129 2.63 11.39 1.78
CA SER A 129 2.10 12.71 1.40
C SER A 129 0.73 12.58 0.74
N LEU A 130 -0.15 13.52 1.05
CA LEU A 130 -1.42 13.68 0.35
C LEU A 130 -1.16 14.36 -0.99
N VAL A 131 -1.65 13.75 -2.07
CA VAL A 131 -1.57 14.29 -3.42
C VAL A 131 -2.98 14.47 -3.92
N ARG A 132 -3.31 15.63 -4.48
CA ARG A 132 -4.64 15.90 -5.04
C ARG A 132 -4.63 15.69 -6.56
N VAL A 133 -5.78 15.32 -7.12
CA VAL A 133 -5.97 15.38 -8.59
C VAL A 133 -5.65 16.79 -9.08
N GLY A 134 -4.78 16.87 -10.09
CA GLY A 134 -4.19 18.10 -10.63
C GLY A 134 -2.77 18.38 -10.13
N ASP A 135 -2.34 17.77 -9.03
CA ASP A 135 -1.00 17.95 -8.49
C ASP A 135 0.06 17.24 -9.36
N LEU A 136 1.29 17.71 -9.21
CA LEU A 136 2.46 17.19 -9.93
C LEU A 136 3.32 16.39 -8.98
N LEU A 137 3.82 15.24 -9.44
CA LEU A 137 4.66 14.34 -8.66
C LEU A 137 5.71 13.65 -9.51
N THR A 138 6.81 13.30 -8.86
CA THR A 138 7.81 12.36 -9.34
C THR A 138 7.84 11.16 -8.40
N PHE A 139 8.41 10.05 -8.86
CA PHE A 139 8.52 8.84 -8.08
C PHE A 139 9.98 8.58 -7.72
N GLU A 140 10.26 8.47 -6.42
CA GLU A 140 11.56 8.07 -5.88
C GLU A 140 11.83 6.59 -6.19
N SER A 141 12.27 6.30 -7.41
CA SER A 141 12.59 4.95 -7.89
C SER A 141 13.64 5.00 -8.99
N ASP A 142 14.52 4.01 -9.01
CA ASP A 142 15.48 3.75 -10.08
C ASP A 142 14.96 2.76 -11.16
N HIS A 143 13.74 2.25 -11.03
CA HIS A 143 13.07 1.36 -12.00
C HIS A 143 11.71 1.91 -12.44
N ASN A 144 11.22 1.40 -13.57
CA ASN A 144 9.83 1.63 -13.96
C ASN A 144 8.90 0.96 -12.94
N LEU A 145 7.85 1.66 -12.55
CA LEU A 145 6.85 1.15 -11.61
C LEU A 145 5.53 0.94 -12.36
N PRO A 146 4.93 -0.26 -12.31
CA PRO A 146 3.67 -0.50 -12.98
C PRO A 146 2.55 0.27 -12.27
N VAL A 147 1.64 0.81 -13.07
CA VAL A 147 0.40 1.42 -12.60
C VAL A 147 -0.71 0.42 -12.84
N THR A 148 -1.44 0.09 -11.77
CA THR A 148 -2.41 -1.00 -11.77
C THR A 148 -3.76 -0.53 -11.26
N ILE A 149 -4.80 -1.29 -11.57
CA ILE A 149 -6.10 -1.18 -10.90
C ILE A 149 -6.26 -2.39 -10.00
N ILE A 150 -6.35 -2.14 -8.70
CA ILE A 150 -6.68 -3.15 -7.70
C ILE A 150 -8.13 -2.98 -7.28
N ASN A 151 -8.84 -4.09 -7.10
CA ASN A 151 -10.17 -4.11 -6.54
C ASN A 151 -10.19 -5.00 -5.30
N ILE A 152 -10.66 -4.44 -4.19
CA ILE A 152 -10.69 -5.08 -2.87
C ILE A 152 -12.14 -5.18 -2.43
N GLY A 153 -12.58 -6.39 -2.13
CA GLY A 153 -13.94 -6.69 -1.73
C GLY A 153 -14.22 -6.36 -0.27
N GLN A 154 -15.49 -6.11 0.03
CA GLN A 154 -15.95 -5.59 1.33
C GLN A 154 -15.57 -6.46 2.52
N THR A 155 -15.50 -7.78 2.32
CA THR A 155 -15.27 -8.74 3.41
C THR A 155 -13.87 -9.34 3.38
N TYR A 156 -12.98 -8.83 2.53
CA TYR A 156 -11.62 -9.37 2.35
C TYR A 156 -10.82 -9.45 3.66
N VAL A 157 -10.97 -8.49 4.57
CA VAL A 157 -10.27 -8.50 5.86
C VAL A 157 -10.74 -9.69 6.72
N GLU A 158 -12.05 -9.79 6.95
CA GLU A 158 -12.62 -10.80 7.85
C GLU A 158 -12.59 -12.22 7.25
N ASP A 159 -12.90 -12.34 5.96
CA ASP A 159 -13.15 -13.62 5.29
C ASP A 159 -11.95 -14.15 4.49
N TYR A 160 -10.81 -13.43 4.49
CA TYR A 160 -9.56 -13.91 3.88
C TYR A 160 -8.33 -13.54 4.71
N LEU A 161 -8.14 -12.24 5.01
CA LEU A 161 -6.93 -11.78 5.69
C LEU A 161 -6.78 -12.40 7.06
N HIS A 162 -7.83 -12.40 7.89
CA HIS A 162 -7.81 -12.92 9.26
C HIS A 162 -8.08 -14.42 9.37
N VAL A 163 -8.30 -15.11 8.25
CA VAL A 163 -8.58 -16.54 8.24
C VAL A 163 -7.27 -17.34 8.29
N GLU A 164 -7.18 -18.25 9.27
CA GLU A 164 -6.05 -19.17 9.41
C GLU A 164 -5.95 -20.08 8.17
N GLY A 165 -4.73 -20.24 7.63
CA GLY A 165 -4.47 -20.99 6.39
C GLY A 165 -4.75 -20.21 5.10
N GLN A 166 -5.22 -18.97 5.18
CA GLN A 166 -5.35 -18.04 4.03
C GLN A 166 -4.39 -16.85 4.17
N GLY A 167 -4.89 -15.64 4.41
CA GLY A 167 -4.07 -14.44 4.54
C GLY A 167 -3.18 -14.42 5.78
N GLY A 168 -3.51 -15.22 6.80
CA GLY A 168 -2.64 -15.45 7.95
C GLY A 168 -2.53 -14.26 8.91
N GLY A 169 -3.48 -13.34 8.89
CA GLY A 169 -3.58 -12.19 9.79
C GLY A 169 -3.11 -10.87 9.18
N SER A 170 -3.37 -9.79 9.90
CA SER A 170 -2.89 -8.45 9.56
C SER A 170 -1.37 -8.40 9.47
N PHE A 171 -0.86 -7.58 8.56
CA PHE A 171 0.56 -7.39 8.34
C PHE A 171 0.92 -5.91 8.24
N ILE A 172 2.21 -5.64 8.30
CA ILE A 172 2.83 -4.38 7.91
C ILE A 172 4.07 -4.71 7.07
N GLU A 173 4.38 -3.87 6.10
CA GLU A 173 5.57 -4.02 5.28
C GLU A 173 6.29 -2.72 5.02
N TYR A 174 7.56 -2.85 4.63
CA TYR A 174 8.33 -1.78 4.04
C TYR A 174 9.17 -2.33 2.89
N HIS A 175 9.48 -1.47 1.93
CA HIS A 175 10.37 -1.79 0.82
C HIS A 175 10.87 -0.53 0.11
N ASP A 176 11.93 -0.69 -0.68
CA ASP A 176 12.61 0.40 -1.39
C ASP A 176 11.84 1.00 -2.59
N ARG A 177 10.63 0.52 -2.86
CA ARG A 177 9.76 1.01 -3.92
C ARG A 177 8.66 1.89 -3.34
N PRO A 178 8.38 3.07 -3.91
CA PRO A 178 7.29 3.90 -3.43
C PRO A 178 5.95 3.31 -3.88
N HIS A 179 4.91 3.59 -3.09
CA HIS A 179 3.53 3.27 -3.42
C HIS A 179 2.70 4.53 -3.68
N LEU A 180 1.63 4.35 -4.44
CA LEU A 180 0.58 5.35 -4.60
C LEU A 180 -0.74 4.62 -4.53
N HIS A 181 -1.68 5.10 -3.72
CA HIS A 181 -3.04 4.56 -3.65
C HIS A 181 -4.03 5.69 -3.88
N MET A 182 -4.86 5.55 -4.92
CA MET A 182 -5.90 6.54 -5.27
C MET A 182 -7.24 5.85 -5.51
N PRO A 183 -8.31 6.20 -4.76
CA PRO A 183 -9.66 5.74 -5.04
C PRO A 183 -10.11 6.13 -6.46
N LEU A 184 -10.64 5.17 -7.21
CA LEU A 184 -11.20 5.40 -8.56
C LEU A 184 -12.72 5.61 -8.56
N ASP A 185 -13.38 5.40 -7.43
CA ASP A 185 -14.82 5.57 -7.26
C ASP A 185 -15.13 6.26 -5.92
N PRO A 186 -16.10 7.18 -5.84
CA PRO A 186 -16.46 7.84 -4.59
C PRO A 186 -17.03 6.92 -3.49
N LYS A 187 -17.37 5.66 -3.81
CA LYS A 187 -17.79 4.62 -2.86
C LYS A 187 -16.62 3.83 -2.30
N ALA A 188 -15.43 3.95 -2.89
CA ALA A 188 -14.24 3.33 -2.31
C ALA A 188 -13.97 3.97 -0.94
N HIS A 189 -13.67 3.12 0.03
CA HIS A 189 -13.54 3.49 1.44
C HIS A 189 -12.56 2.53 2.12
N GLY A 190 -12.54 2.53 3.45
CA GLY A 190 -11.55 1.79 4.23
C GLY A 190 -10.30 2.63 4.46
N HIS A 191 -9.19 1.98 4.79
CA HIS A 191 -8.02 2.68 5.30
C HIS A 191 -6.70 2.12 4.78
N LEU A 192 -5.77 3.01 4.49
CA LEU A 192 -4.35 2.67 4.36
C LEU A 192 -3.74 2.74 5.77
N LEU A 193 -3.16 1.64 6.23
CA LEU A 193 -2.37 1.66 7.46
C LEU A 193 -1.00 2.23 7.16
N LEU A 194 -0.55 3.17 7.98
CA LEU A 194 0.80 3.69 7.98
C LEU A 194 1.45 3.49 9.34
N GLY A 195 2.75 3.22 9.33
CA GLY A 195 3.53 2.92 10.51
C GLY A 195 4.83 3.71 10.59
N ARG A 196 5.35 3.85 11.80
CA ARG A 196 6.69 4.36 12.08
C ARG A 196 7.30 3.56 13.21
N SER A 197 8.57 3.20 13.08
CA SER A 197 9.33 2.56 14.16
C SER A 197 10.11 3.59 14.97
N GLU A 198 10.16 3.39 16.28
CA GLU A 198 10.93 4.16 17.25
C GLU A 198 11.65 3.19 18.21
N GLY A 199 12.79 2.66 17.77
CA GLY A 199 13.43 1.55 18.48
C GLY A 199 12.58 0.27 18.35
N ASP A 200 12.15 -0.28 19.50
CA ASP A 200 11.29 -1.46 19.56
C ASP A 200 9.78 -1.11 19.56
N ASP A 201 9.45 0.18 19.53
CA ASP A 201 8.06 0.66 19.43
C ASP A 201 7.64 0.88 17.97
N TYR A 202 6.38 0.61 17.69
CA TYR A 202 5.71 0.86 16.42
C TYR A 202 4.50 1.75 16.67
N LEU A 203 4.43 2.86 15.94
CA LEU A 203 3.31 3.79 15.95
C LEU A 203 2.49 3.53 14.70
N LEU A 204 1.23 3.14 14.86
CA LEU A 204 0.34 2.80 13.75
C LEU A 204 -0.89 3.70 13.74
N SER A 205 -1.26 4.17 12.55
CA SER A 205 -2.49 4.93 12.29
C SER A 205 -3.17 4.41 11.03
N ALA A 206 -4.50 4.55 10.96
CA ALA A 206 -5.30 4.20 9.80
C ALA A 206 -5.78 5.47 9.09
N PHE A 207 -5.52 5.62 7.79
CA PHE A 207 -5.89 6.81 7.03
C PHE A 207 -6.90 6.47 5.94
N PRO A 208 -8.09 7.11 5.92
CA PRO A 208 -8.95 7.05 4.75
C PRO A 208 -8.30 7.83 3.61
N ILE A 209 -8.55 7.42 2.37
CA ILE A 209 -8.12 8.18 1.19
C ILE A 209 -9.34 8.87 0.59
N PRO A 210 -9.48 10.20 0.68
CA PRO A 210 -10.63 10.90 0.11
C PRO A 210 -10.63 10.78 -1.40
N PHE A 211 -11.82 10.59 -2.00
CA PHE A 211 -11.96 10.62 -3.46
C PHE A 211 -11.45 11.96 -4.03
N GLY A 212 -10.73 11.90 -5.16
CA GLY A 212 -10.02 13.06 -5.73
C GLY A 212 -8.65 13.35 -5.10
N HIS A 213 -8.18 12.48 -4.19
CA HIS A 213 -6.83 12.49 -3.63
C HIS A 213 -6.20 11.11 -3.74
N ALA A 214 -4.88 11.06 -3.62
CA ALA A 214 -4.07 9.87 -3.46
C ALA A 214 -3.18 10.03 -2.24
N ILE A 215 -2.76 8.91 -1.66
CA ILE A 215 -1.63 8.89 -0.73
C ILE A 215 -0.43 8.34 -1.48
N TYR A 216 0.64 9.14 -1.54
CA TYR A 216 1.96 8.71 -1.98
C TYR A 216 2.76 8.28 -0.75
N THR A 217 3.26 7.06 -0.76
CA THR A 217 4.05 6.46 0.31
C THR A 217 5.48 6.33 -0.17
N LYS A 218 6.43 6.99 0.50
CA LYS A 218 7.85 6.97 0.10
C LYS A 218 8.48 5.60 0.28
N PRO A 219 9.63 5.34 -0.38
CA PRO A 219 10.44 4.16 -0.09
C PRO A 219 10.70 4.00 1.42
N PHE A 220 10.66 2.76 1.90
CA PHE A 220 10.88 2.33 3.28
C PHE A 220 9.86 2.79 4.33
N ALA A 221 8.84 3.57 3.97
CA ALA A 221 7.73 3.84 4.88
C ALA A 221 6.97 2.53 5.21
N LEU A 222 6.66 2.32 6.49
CA LEU A 222 5.87 1.17 6.91
C LEU A 222 4.42 1.39 6.50
N HIS A 223 3.83 0.41 5.81
CA HIS A 223 2.47 0.53 5.33
C HIS A 223 1.77 -0.84 5.19
N ALA A 224 0.45 -0.82 5.11
CA ALA A 224 -0.37 -1.95 4.69
C ALA A 224 -1.68 -1.45 4.09
N ASP A 225 -2.06 -2.01 2.94
CA ASP A 225 -3.26 -1.65 2.20
C ASP A 225 -4.43 -2.66 2.20
N PRO A 226 -4.44 -3.78 2.97
CA PRO A 226 -5.52 -4.76 2.86
C PRO A 226 -6.86 -4.30 3.44
N TYR A 227 -6.89 -3.15 4.14
CA TYR A 227 -8.10 -2.56 4.73
C TYR A 227 -8.78 -1.53 3.82
N LEU A 228 -8.24 -1.29 2.62
CA LEU A 228 -8.93 -0.53 1.59
C LEU A 228 -10.05 -1.38 0.97
N VAL A 229 -11.14 -0.74 0.57
CA VAL A 229 -12.31 -1.39 -0.05
C VAL A 229 -12.73 -0.64 -1.30
N GLY A 230 -12.94 -1.36 -2.41
CA GLY A 230 -13.30 -0.81 -3.71
C GLY A 230 -12.14 -0.80 -4.70
N ARG A 231 -12.26 0.04 -5.74
CA ARG A 231 -11.29 0.13 -6.84
C ARG A 231 -10.30 1.26 -6.61
N TYR A 232 -9.02 0.94 -6.70
CA TYR A 232 -7.92 1.88 -6.51
C TYR A 232 -6.95 1.82 -7.70
N LEU A 233 -6.45 2.97 -8.12
CA LEU A 233 -5.22 3.08 -8.90
C LEU A 233 -4.07 2.85 -7.91
N VAL A 234 -3.25 1.84 -8.18
CA VAL A 234 -2.15 1.46 -7.29
C VAL A 234 -0.85 1.37 -8.05
N ILE A 235 0.19 2.00 -7.51
CA ILE A 235 1.57 1.69 -7.86
C ILE A 235 2.11 0.73 -6.80
N TYR A 236 2.40 -0.50 -7.21
CA TYR A 236 3.16 -1.48 -6.43
C TYR A 236 4.13 -2.19 -7.36
N SER A 237 5.28 -2.66 -6.86
CA SER A 237 6.28 -3.30 -7.71
C SER A 237 7.02 -4.39 -6.96
N MET A 238 7.70 -5.26 -7.72
CA MET A 238 8.53 -6.31 -7.15
C MET A 238 9.90 -5.75 -6.77
N THR A 239 10.38 -6.11 -5.59
CA THR A 239 11.75 -5.79 -5.17
C THR A 239 12.34 -6.91 -4.32
N LYS A 240 13.67 -6.91 -4.18
CA LYS A 240 14.41 -7.79 -3.27
C LYS A 240 14.64 -7.15 -1.91
N ASN A 241 14.54 -5.83 -1.81
CA ASN A 241 14.75 -5.07 -0.59
C ASN A 241 13.40 -4.79 0.07
N TYR A 242 12.87 -5.80 0.75
CA TYR A 242 11.59 -5.69 1.44
C TYR A 242 11.60 -6.49 2.75
N SER A 243 10.65 -6.16 3.63
CA SER A 243 10.25 -7.05 4.70
C SER A 243 8.77 -6.86 4.96
N THR A 244 8.03 -7.97 4.92
CA THR A 244 6.63 -8.04 5.31
C THR A 244 6.52 -8.92 6.54
N VAL A 245 5.81 -8.47 7.56
CA VAL A 245 5.61 -9.24 8.80
C VAL A 245 4.14 -9.29 9.17
N VAL A 246 3.66 -10.47 9.56
CA VAL A 246 2.33 -10.61 10.15
C VAL A 246 2.39 -10.35 11.65
N PHE A 247 1.34 -9.73 12.17
CA PHE A 247 1.20 -9.49 13.60
C PHE A 247 0.88 -10.78 14.33
N ARG A 248 1.62 -11.04 15.41
CA ARG A 248 1.43 -12.21 16.28
C ARG A 248 1.54 -11.85 17.75
N THR A 249 0.79 -12.56 18.58
CA THR A 249 0.98 -12.54 20.03
C THR A 249 2.25 -13.27 20.42
N GLU A 250 2.70 -13.15 21.68
CA GLU A 250 3.80 -13.98 22.21
C GLU A 250 3.52 -15.48 22.11
N ALA A 251 2.24 -15.88 22.18
CA ALA A 251 1.78 -17.25 21.98
C ALA A 251 1.73 -17.68 20.50
N LYS A 252 2.15 -16.80 19.57
CA LYS A 252 2.13 -16.99 18.10
C LYS A 252 0.73 -17.06 17.49
N GLU A 253 -0.27 -16.51 18.16
CA GLU A 253 -1.63 -16.40 17.66
C GLU A 253 -1.79 -15.16 16.79
N VAL A 254 -2.76 -15.16 15.87
CA VAL A 254 -3.09 -13.98 15.06
C VAL A 254 -3.64 -12.88 15.97
N ILE A 255 -3.06 -11.67 15.86
CA ILE A 255 -3.59 -10.49 16.55
C ILE A 255 -4.81 -9.99 15.79
N LYS A 256 -5.90 -9.75 16.53
CA LYS A 256 -7.09 -9.08 16.01
C LYS A 256 -6.81 -7.59 15.88
N VAL A 257 -7.02 -7.05 14.70
CA VAL A 257 -6.85 -5.61 14.43
C VAL A 257 -8.22 -5.00 14.17
N HIS A 258 -8.51 -3.94 14.91
CA HIS A 258 -9.70 -3.12 14.77
C HIS A 258 -9.27 -1.70 14.39
N ILE A 259 -9.95 -1.12 13.40
CA ILE A 259 -9.82 0.31 13.10
C ILE A 259 -10.92 1.03 13.88
N THR A 260 -10.55 2.02 14.68
CA THR A 260 -11.43 2.67 15.67
C THR A 260 -11.50 4.17 15.53
#